data_AF-A0A965EN62-F1
#
_entry.id   AF-A0A965EN62-F1
#
_cell.length_a   1.000
_cell.length_b   1.000
_cell.length_c   1.000
_cell.angle_alpha   90.00
_cell.angle_beta   90.00
_cell.angle_gamma   90.00
#
_symmetry.space_group_name_H-M   'P 1'
#
loop_
_entity.id
_entity.type
_entity.pdbx_description
1 polymer ?
#
loop_
_entity_poly.entity_id
_entity_poly.type
_entity_poly.pdbx_seq_one_letter_code
_entity_poly.pdbx_strand_id
1 'polypeptide(L)'
;HTVPTVKQKDWPADPLDAFILARLETAGLAPTAPADRPTLIRRLTFDLTGLPPTPKEVADFVDDPSPQAIPKLVDRLLASKQFGVYWGRHWLDVARYADSNGGDFNATFHDAWRYRDYVIDSFNEDKPFNHFIREQVAGDLLPASNQQQRAEQLIATGFLMIGTKMLSERDKEKLLLDVADEQVGAIGSAIMGMTLGCARCHDHKFDPISTADYHAVAGIFTSTETLRGESQRYVSTWPRRELPTPHEHREAVANHTARKNKIETAIKTAREQLAGHERQLQNLEDGRLTLTVDNSEARLTGSWKSSNYFPNFIGSDYLHDEKSEKGKKFAEFSFLVPASGQYEVLLSYTPGSNRAANVPVSIRHAEGEVEVTVDQRPKPPIDNRFVSLGLFPFSHAAKAGLTIATRDTEGYVIVDAVRLRADSSVAMPPDVAAAGTKELVDRVAADRSTVERLEAELKALQQDAPPPLPTAFAVGDAAKIADTAIRIRGEPQNHGAVIPRGVIRTISATPQPTFPKDTSGRVQLADWLVDPNHPLTSRVYVNRIWHHLIGCGIVASVDNFGLRGDRPSHPDLLDFLTLRFREGGWSTKTLIRRIVLSATYRQSSQFDHDSWQEDPDNRLLWR
;
A
#
# COMPACT_ATOMS: atom_id res chain seq x y z
N HIS A 1 43.68 8.46 16.28
CA HIS A 1 44.64 7.40 15.92
C HIS A 1 45.93 8.02 15.43
N THR A 2 47.07 7.54 15.93
CA THR A 2 48.41 7.99 15.52
C THR A 2 48.77 7.34 14.20
N VAL A 3 49.24 8.13 13.24
CA VAL A 3 49.69 7.64 11.93
C VAL A 3 51.04 6.93 12.09
N PRO A 4 51.23 5.71 11.55
CA PRO A 4 52.50 4.98 11.66
C PRO A 4 53.65 5.73 11.01
N THR A 5 54.86 5.54 11.57
CA THR A 5 56.09 6.00 10.91
C THR A 5 56.56 4.93 9.93
N VAL A 6 56.86 5.34 8.70
CA VAL A 6 57.29 4.47 7.59
C VAL A 6 58.69 4.86 7.11
N LYS A 7 59.42 3.91 6.53
CA LYS A 7 60.76 4.11 5.96
C LYS A 7 60.67 4.89 4.64
N GLN A 8 59.77 4.52 3.74
CA GLN A 8 59.57 5.18 2.45
C GLN A 8 58.62 6.39 2.59
N LYS A 9 59.19 7.57 2.84
CA LYS A 9 58.42 8.79 3.14
C LYS A 9 57.72 9.43 1.94
N ASP A 10 58.18 9.17 0.72
CA ASP A 10 57.69 9.85 -0.49
C ASP A 10 56.52 9.13 -1.17
N TRP A 11 56.20 7.90 -0.75
CA TRP A 11 55.11 7.12 -1.35
C TRP A 11 53.71 7.49 -0.81
N PRO A 12 53.50 7.66 0.52
CA PRO A 12 52.20 8.06 1.04
C PRO A 12 51.71 9.39 0.47
N ALA A 13 50.52 9.41 -0.12
CA ALA A 13 49.85 10.61 -0.61
C ALA A 13 48.79 11.14 0.37
N ASP A 14 48.22 10.24 1.19
CA ASP A 14 47.34 10.54 2.31
C ASP A 14 47.82 9.77 3.56
N PRO A 15 47.56 10.24 4.79
CA PRO A 15 47.92 9.49 6.00
C PRO A 15 47.39 8.04 6.04
N LEU A 16 46.33 7.71 5.29
CA LEU A 16 45.86 6.32 5.17
C LEU A 16 46.91 5.38 4.56
N ASP A 17 47.72 5.88 3.61
CA ASP A 17 48.72 5.10 2.89
C ASP A 17 49.83 4.61 3.84
N ALA A 18 50.14 5.38 4.89
CA ALA A 18 51.15 5.01 5.88
C ALA A 18 50.77 3.74 6.66
N PHE A 19 49.48 3.45 6.84
CA PHE A 19 49.04 2.21 7.51
C PHE A 19 49.26 0.97 6.64
N ILE A 20 49.07 1.11 5.32
CA ILE A 20 49.35 0.05 4.35
C ILE A 20 50.86 -0.16 4.24
N LEU A 21 51.60 0.93 3.99
CA LEU A 21 53.05 0.87 3.81
C LEU A 21 53.78 0.33 5.04
N ALA A 22 53.36 0.69 6.26
CA ALA A 22 53.96 0.13 7.47
C ALA A 22 53.84 -1.40 7.54
N ARG A 23 52.73 -1.96 7.05
CA ARG A 23 52.50 -3.41 7.03
C ARG A 23 53.30 -4.09 5.92
N LEU A 24 53.38 -3.48 4.73
CA LEU A 24 54.26 -3.93 3.65
C LEU A 24 55.73 -3.94 4.09
N GLU A 25 56.23 -2.84 4.68
CA GLU A 25 57.61 -2.74 5.17
C GLU A 25 57.94 -3.74 6.27
N THR A 26 56.95 -4.10 7.09
CA THR A 26 57.10 -5.14 8.14
C THR A 26 57.19 -6.54 7.51
N ALA A 27 56.46 -6.77 6.43
CA ALA A 27 56.49 -8.03 5.66
C ALA A 27 57.66 -8.11 4.66
N GLY A 28 58.50 -7.06 4.56
CA GLY A 28 59.57 -7.01 3.58
C GLY A 28 59.10 -6.77 2.13
N LEU A 29 57.85 -6.34 1.96
CA LEU A 29 57.25 -6.03 0.66
C LEU A 29 57.33 -4.54 0.34
N ALA A 30 57.24 -4.23 -0.95
CA ALA A 30 57.15 -2.88 -1.46
C ALA A 30 55.86 -2.69 -2.28
N PRO A 31 55.25 -1.50 -2.26
CA PRO A 31 54.13 -1.20 -3.13
C PRO A 31 54.56 -1.19 -4.61
N THR A 32 53.64 -1.53 -5.52
CA THR A 32 53.89 -1.41 -6.96
C THR A 32 53.96 0.06 -7.41
N ALA A 33 54.48 0.25 -8.62
CA ALA A 33 54.46 1.55 -9.26
C ALA A 33 53.02 2.05 -9.47
N PRO A 34 52.79 3.38 -9.50
CA PRO A 34 51.49 3.94 -9.84
C PRO A 34 50.98 3.44 -11.20
N ALA A 35 49.66 3.24 -11.31
CA ALA A 35 49.01 2.94 -12.57
C ALA A 35 49.25 4.06 -13.60
N ASP A 36 49.37 3.68 -14.87
CA ASP A 36 49.44 4.66 -15.95
C ASP A 36 48.15 5.49 -16.06
N ARG A 37 48.26 6.68 -16.67
CA ARG A 37 47.13 7.61 -16.76
C ARG A 37 45.90 7.01 -17.47
N PRO A 38 46.04 6.28 -18.60
CA PRO A 38 44.89 5.63 -19.24
C PRO A 38 44.18 4.61 -18.35
N THR A 39 44.93 3.79 -17.60
CA THR A 39 44.36 2.83 -16.65
C THR A 39 43.65 3.56 -15.52
N LEU A 40 44.25 4.62 -14.98
CA LEU A 40 43.71 5.34 -13.84
C LEU A 40 42.39 6.06 -14.17
N ILE A 41 42.27 6.75 -15.31
CA ILE A 41 40.99 7.37 -15.69
C ILE A 41 39.90 6.32 -15.94
N ARG A 42 40.25 5.20 -16.57
CA ARG A 42 39.30 4.10 -16.78
C ARG A 42 38.79 3.57 -15.44
N ARG A 43 39.69 3.24 -14.52
CA ARG A 43 39.38 2.77 -13.16
C ARG A 43 38.47 3.75 -12.42
N LEU A 44 38.89 5.02 -12.30
CA LEU A 44 38.12 6.06 -11.61
C LEU A 44 36.72 6.26 -12.20
N THR A 45 36.57 6.23 -13.52
CA THR A 45 35.24 6.45 -14.13
C THR A 45 34.31 5.27 -13.87
N PHE A 46 34.81 4.02 -13.96
CA PHE A 46 34.01 2.84 -13.62
C PHE A 46 33.65 2.81 -12.12
N ASP A 47 34.61 3.04 -11.23
CA ASP A 47 34.39 2.90 -9.79
C ASP A 47 33.56 4.05 -9.20
N LEU A 48 33.55 5.22 -9.85
CA LEU A 48 32.77 6.37 -9.37
C LEU A 48 31.42 6.55 -10.08
N THR A 49 31.26 6.06 -11.31
CA THR A 49 30.04 6.31 -12.09
C THR A 49 29.46 5.07 -12.79
N GLY A 50 30.15 3.92 -12.75
CA GLY A 50 29.74 2.71 -13.44
C GLY A 50 29.88 2.76 -14.97
N LEU A 51 30.41 3.86 -15.51
CA LEU A 51 30.49 4.10 -16.95
C LEU A 51 31.96 4.21 -17.43
N PRO A 52 32.27 3.86 -18.67
CA PRO A 52 33.59 4.13 -19.25
C PRO A 52 33.77 5.63 -19.54
N PRO A 53 35.01 6.15 -19.50
CA PRO A 53 35.29 7.50 -20.00
C PRO A 53 35.16 7.55 -21.51
N THR A 54 34.78 8.71 -22.06
CA THR A 54 34.82 8.94 -23.51
C THR A 54 36.25 9.06 -24.01
N PRO A 55 36.53 8.77 -25.30
CA PRO A 55 37.87 8.95 -25.87
C PRO A 55 38.45 10.36 -25.68
N LYS A 56 37.60 11.39 -25.73
CA LYS A 56 37.99 12.76 -25.48
C LYS A 56 38.42 12.99 -24.03
N GLU A 57 37.65 12.49 -23.06
CA GLU A 57 38.03 12.61 -21.64
C GLU A 57 39.34 11.89 -21.34
N VAL A 58 39.60 10.75 -21.99
CA VAL A 58 40.89 10.05 -21.88
C VAL A 58 42.02 10.92 -22.40
N ALA A 59 41.91 11.46 -23.62
CA ALA A 59 42.93 12.34 -24.20
C ALA A 59 43.17 13.59 -23.32
N ASP A 60 42.10 14.30 -22.97
CA ASP A 60 42.16 15.52 -22.14
C ASP A 60 42.83 15.23 -20.77
N PHE A 61 42.55 14.08 -20.15
CA PHE A 61 43.18 13.69 -18.90
C PHE A 61 44.61 13.23 -19.08
N VAL A 62 44.91 12.38 -20.07
CA VAL A 62 46.27 11.86 -20.29
C VAL A 62 47.25 12.99 -20.58
N ASP A 63 46.81 13.98 -21.36
CA ASP A 63 47.64 15.11 -21.79
C ASP A 63 47.72 16.26 -20.76
N ASP A 64 46.91 16.25 -19.69
CA ASP A 64 46.97 17.27 -18.63
C ASP A 64 48.18 17.07 -17.70
N PRO A 65 49.23 17.92 -17.77
CA PRO A 65 50.42 17.78 -16.94
C PRO A 65 50.20 18.31 -15.51
N SER A 66 49.02 18.87 -15.21
CA SER A 66 48.75 19.49 -13.93
C SER A 66 48.81 18.47 -12.79
N PRO A 67 49.44 18.82 -11.64
CA PRO A 67 49.35 18.00 -10.44
C PRO A 67 47.90 17.90 -9.90
N GLN A 68 46.99 18.75 -10.40
CA GLN A 68 45.57 18.75 -10.05
C GLN A 68 44.70 17.91 -11.00
N ALA A 69 45.27 17.27 -12.03
CA ALA A 69 44.50 16.50 -13.00
C ALA A 69 43.65 15.40 -12.34
N ILE A 70 44.23 14.64 -11.40
CA ILE A 70 43.52 13.55 -10.69
C ILE A 70 42.45 14.12 -9.73
N PRO A 71 42.75 15.06 -8.81
CA PRO A 71 41.71 15.69 -7.98
C PRO A 71 40.54 16.28 -8.78
N LYS A 72 40.83 17.02 -9.86
CA LYS A 72 39.79 17.60 -10.72
C LYS A 72 38.92 16.55 -11.39
N LEU A 73 39.52 15.45 -11.87
CA LEU A 73 38.79 14.33 -12.43
C LEU A 73 37.85 13.71 -11.38
N VAL A 74 38.38 13.41 -10.19
CA VAL A 74 37.60 12.82 -9.09
C VAL A 74 36.45 13.74 -8.69
N ASP A 75 36.71 15.03 -8.48
CA ASP A 75 35.70 16.02 -8.09
C ASP A 75 34.57 16.13 -9.14
N ARG A 76 34.94 16.09 -10.43
CA ARG A 76 33.97 16.06 -11.54
C ARG A 76 33.12 14.79 -11.54
N LEU A 77 33.73 13.63 -11.30
CA LEU A 77 33.01 12.35 -11.27
C LEU A 77 32.07 12.26 -10.05
N LEU A 78 32.51 12.69 -8.87
CA LEU A 78 31.69 12.75 -7.66
C LEU A 78 30.53 13.75 -7.77
N ALA A 79 30.68 14.81 -8.56
CA ALA A 79 29.62 15.77 -8.85
C ALA A 79 28.60 15.28 -9.90
N SER A 80 28.91 14.21 -10.64
CA SER A 80 28.01 13.64 -11.66
C SER A 80 26.78 13.00 -11.03
N LYS A 81 25.61 13.15 -11.65
CA LYS A 81 24.39 12.43 -11.22
C LYS A 81 24.51 10.91 -11.34
N GLN A 82 25.42 10.42 -12.20
CA GLN A 82 25.70 8.99 -12.32
C GLN A 82 26.40 8.40 -11.09
N PHE A 83 27.07 9.24 -10.28
CA PHE A 83 27.64 8.80 -9.01
C PHE A 83 26.54 8.22 -8.10
N GLY A 84 25.44 8.94 -7.90
CA GLY A 84 24.34 8.47 -7.06
C GLY A 84 23.62 7.24 -7.62
N VAL A 85 23.54 7.11 -8.96
CA VAL A 85 22.97 5.91 -9.60
C VAL A 85 23.85 4.69 -9.30
N TYR A 86 25.16 4.81 -9.49
CA TYR A 86 26.10 3.72 -9.29
C TYR A 86 26.24 3.35 -7.80
N TRP A 87 26.52 4.33 -6.93
CA TRP A 87 26.72 4.08 -5.51
C TRP A 87 25.42 3.78 -4.76
N GLY A 88 24.30 4.34 -5.19
CA GLY A 88 22.98 4.01 -4.66
C GLY A 88 22.61 2.55 -4.90
N ARG A 89 23.03 1.95 -6.02
CA ARG A 89 22.82 0.51 -6.30
C ARG A 89 23.45 -0.38 -5.22
N HIS A 90 24.67 -0.09 -4.79
CA HIS A 90 25.33 -0.87 -3.72
C HIS A 90 24.53 -0.84 -2.42
N TRP A 91 23.89 0.28 -2.10
CA TRP A 91 22.98 0.35 -0.96
C TRP A 91 21.68 -0.41 -1.20
N LEU A 92 21.10 -0.30 -2.40
CA LEU A 92 19.85 -0.98 -2.76
C LEU A 92 19.98 -2.51 -2.67
N ASP A 93 21.14 -3.06 -3.01
CA ASP A 93 21.46 -4.48 -2.86
C ASP A 93 21.33 -4.91 -1.38
N VAL A 94 21.94 -4.18 -0.44
CA VAL A 94 21.89 -4.49 1.00
C VAL A 94 20.57 -4.09 1.66
N ALA A 95 19.82 -3.15 1.08
CA ALA A 95 18.47 -2.81 1.48
C ALA A 95 17.43 -3.85 1.04
N ARG A 96 17.84 -4.85 0.25
CA ARG A 96 16.99 -5.90 -0.32
C ARG A 96 15.94 -5.33 -1.27
N TYR A 97 16.33 -4.31 -2.03
CA TYR A 97 15.45 -3.69 -3.01
C TYR A 97 15.11 -4.67 -4.13
N ALA A 98 13.82 -4.80 -4.41
CA ALA A 98 13.29 -5.48 -5.58
C ALA A 98 11.98 -4.79 -5.98
N ASP A 99 11.58 -4.91 -7.24
CA ASP A 99 10.29 -4.40 -7.70
C ASP A 99 9.12 -5.31 -7.30
N SER A 100 9.40 -6.46 -6.68
CA SER A 100 8.40 -7.41 -6.18
C SER A 100 8.87 -8.14 -4.92
N ASN A 101 7.90 -8.72 -4.21
CA ASN A 101 8.10 -9.33 -2.90
C ASN A 101 8.88 -10.65 -2.91
N GLY A 102 8.79 -11.44 -4.00
CA GLY A 102 9.58 -12.66 -4.20
C GLY A 102 9.35 -13.83 -3.22
N GLY A 103 8.40 -13.71 -2.28
CA GLY A 103 8.08 -14.75 -1.30
C GLY A 103 7.16 -15.83 -1.84
N ASP A 104 5.90 -15.82 -1.40
CA ASP A 104 4.85 -16.73 -1.86
C ASP A 104 4.16 -16.20 -3.13
N PHE A 105 3.21 -15.27 -2.96
CA PHE A 105 2.61 -14.51 -4.04
C PHE A 105 3.59 -13.39 -4.41
N ASN A 106 4.04 -13.38 -5.67
CA ASN A 106 4.95 -12.38 -6.17
C ASN A 106 4.23 -11.05 -6.45
N ALA A 107 3.79 -10.38 -5.39
CA ALA A 107 3.17 -9.06 -5.46
C ALA A 107 4.20 -7.98 -5.84
N THR A 108 3.81 -7.10 -6.75
CA THR A 108 4.61 -5.94 -7.17
C THR A 108 4.60 -4.84 -6.11
N PHE A 109 5.77 -4.30 -5.79
CA PHE A 109 5.90 -3.08 -5.02
C PHE A 109 5.71 -1.86 -5.94
N HIS A 110 4.46 -1.53 -6.30
CA HIS A 110 4.15 -0.46 -7.26
C HIS A 110 4.83 0.90 -6.99
N ASP A 111 5.01 1.29 -5.72
CA ASP A 111 5.65 2.56 -5.32
C ASP A 111 7.11 2.42 -4.87
N ALA A 112 7.75 1.24 -4.99
CA ALA A 112 9.12 1.02 -4.50
C ALA A 112 10.16 1.90 -5.22
N TRP A 113 9.93 2.26 -6.47
CA TRP A 113 10.80 3.15 -7.24
C TRP A 113 11.07 4.48 -6.53
N ARG A 114 10.14 4.97 -5.69
CA ARG A 114 10.35 6.19 -4.89
C ARG A 114 11.48 6.02 -3.87
N TYR A 115 11.54 4.86 -3.22
CA TYR A 115 12.63 4.54 -2.29
C TYR A 115 13.96 4.40 -3.04
N ARG A 116 13.96 3.76 -4.23
CA ARG A 116 15.14 3.71 -5.10
C ARG A 116 15.66 5.11 -5.42
N ASP A 117 14.77 6.00 -5.85
CA ASP A 117 15.14 7.36 -6.24
C ASP A 117 15.60 8.18 -5.02
N TYR A 118 14.96 8.02 -3.86
CA TYR A 118 15.42 8.60 -2.60
C TYR A 118 16.86 8.16 -2.23
N VAL A 119 17.21 6.89 -2.43
CA VAL A 119 18.57 6.40 -2.20
C VAL A 119 19.54 7.08 -3.18
N ILE A 120 19.23 7.08 -4.48
CA ILE A 120 20.06 7.71 -5.52
C ILE A 120 20.30 9.18 -5.22
N ASP A 121 19.24 9.92 -4.86
CA ASP A 121 19.32 11.34 -4.53
C ASP A 121 20.12 11.57 -3.24
N SER A 122 19.95 10.73 -2.22
CA SER A 122 20.74 10.81 -0.99
C SER A 122 22.25 10.69 -1.24
N PHE A 123 22.68 9.80 -2.14
CA PHE A 123 24.10 9.71 -2.54
C PHE A 123 24.54 10.90 -3.40
N ASN A 124 23.68 11.37 -4.32
CA ASN A 124 24.00 12.52 -5.18
C ASN A 124 24.15 13.82 -4.38
N GLU A 125 23.35 14.01 -3.35
CA GLU A 125 23.38 15.17 -2.45
C GLU A 125 24.39 15.01 -1.32
N ASP A 126 25.04 13.85 -1.22
CA ASP A 126 25.98 13.51 -0.14
C ASP A 126 25.33 13.67 1.25
N LYS A 127 24.08 13.21 1.37
CA LYS A 127 23.33 13.19 2.62
C LYS A 127 24.17 12.50 3.70
N PRO A 128 24.40 13.13 4.86
CA PRO A 128 25.16 12.52 5.94
C PRO A 128 24.63 11.12 6.26
N PHE A 129 25.50 10.11 6.24
CA PHE A 129 25.08 8.71 6.37
C PHE A 129 24.29 8.44 7.66
N ASN A 130 24.64 9.11 8.76
CA ASN A 130 23.88 9.02 10.01
C ASN A 130 22.44 9.57 9.88
N HIS A 131 22.22 10.61 9.08
CA HIS A 131 20.87 11.11 8.80
C HIS A 131 20.11 10.14 7.89
N PHE A 132 20.77 9.64 6.85
CA PHE A 132 20.23 8.63 5.93
C PHE A 132 19.77 7.36 6.65
N ILE A 133 20.51 6.87 7.65
CA ILE A 133 20.09 5.73 8.48
C ILE A 133 18.90 6.09 9.37
N ARG A 134 18.89 7.27 10.01
CA ARG A 134 17.77 7.70 10.85
C ARG A 134 16.46 7.77 10.07
N GLU A 135 16.48 8.36 8.88
CA GLU A 135 15.30 8.47 8.02
C GLU A 135 14.79 7.09 7.59
N GLN A 136 15.68 6.14 7.30
CA GLN A 136 15.27 4.78 6.92
C GLN A 136 14.61 3.98 8.06
N VAL A 137 15.06 4.17 9.29
CA VAL A 137 14.52 3.43 10.45
C VAL A 137 13.28 4.12 11.04
N ALA A 138 13.27 5.45 11.07
CA ALA A 138 12.28 6.22 11.84
C ALA A 138 11.76 7.49 11.14
N GLY A 139 11.98 7.66 9.83
CA GLY A 139 11.68 8.90 9.12
C GLY A 139 10.24 9.40 9.31
N ASP A 140 9.24 8.52 9.27
CA ASP A 140 7.83 8.87 9.51
C ASP A 140 7.56 9.48 10.90
N LEU A 141 8.43 9.22 11.87
CA LEU A 141 8.38 9.73 13.25
C LEU A 141 9.27 10.95 13.49
N LEU A 142 10.14 11.30 12.54
CA LEU A 142 11.02 12.46 12.66
C LEU A 142 10.24 13.76 12.39
N PRO A 143 10.64 14.88 13.03
CA PRO A 143 10.11 16.18 12.68
C PRO A 143 10.57 16.58 11.26
N ALA A 144 9.68 17.23 10.53
CA ALA A 144 9.96 17.80 9.21
C ALA A 144 9.81 19.33 9.25
N SER A 145 10.78 20.03 8.66
CA SER A 145 10.75 21.49 8.53
C SER A 145 9.85 21.97 7.39
N ASN A 146 9.60 21.12 6.39
CA ASN A 146 8.80 21.44 5.22
C ASN A 146 8.18 20.16 4.60
N GLN A 147 7.29 20.34 3.61
CA GLN A 147 6.58 19.25 2.95
C GLN A 147 7.49 18.30 2.17
N GLN A 148 8.55 18.82 1.54
CA GLN A 148 9.52 18.00 0.80
C GLN A 148 10.27 17.07 1.75
N GLN A 149 10.81 17.60 2.85
CA GLN A 149 11.48 16.80 3.87
C GLN A 149 10.54 15.75 4.46
N ARG A 150 9.26 16.11 4.70
CA ARG A 150 8.28 15.13 5.18
C ARG A 150 8.03 14.01 4.17
N ALA A 151 8.00 14.31 2.87
CA ALA A 151 7.86 13.31 1.83
C ALA A 151 9.09 12.37 1.79
N GLU A 152 10.31 12.94 1.81
CA GLU A 152 11.56 12.17 1.84
C GLU A 152 11.63 11.25 3.06
N GLN A 153 11.32 11.77 4.24
CA GLN A 153 11.28 11.00 5.49
C GLN A 153 10.30 9.83 5.44
N LEU A 154 9.11 10.01 4.84
CA LEU A 154 8.16 8.91 4.65
C LEU A 154 8.71 7.86 3.67
N ILE A 155 9.24 8.31 2.52
CA ILE A 155 9.79 7.45 1.47
C ILE A 155 10.99 6.64 1.99
N ALA A 156 11.84 7.24 2.83
CA ALA A 156 13.02 6.60 3.39
C ALA A 156 12.68 5.32 4.16
N THR A 157 11.55 5.30 4.87
CA THR A 157 11.08 4.10 5.59
C THR A 157 10.67 2.94 4.68
N GLY A 158 10.70 3.16 3.36
CA GLY A 158 10.70 2.11 2.35
C GLY A 158 11.71 1.00 2.65
N PHE A 159 12.85 1.31 3.29
CA PHE A 159 13.82 0.33 3.78
C PHE A 159 13.19 -0.78 4.64
N LEU A 160 12.27 -0.43 5.53
CA LEU A 160 11.56 -1.38 6.39
C LEU A 160 10.37 -2.06 5.70
N MET A 161 9.90 -1.49 4.58
CA MET A 161 8.75 -1.98 3.82
C MET A 161 9.13 -3.01 2.76
N ILE A 162 10.28 -2.83 2.11
CA ILE A 162 10.81 -3.77 1.11
C ILE A 162 11.39 -5.02 1.78
N GLY A 163 11.73 -6.03 0.96
CA GLY A 163 12.14 -7.35 1.44
C GLY A 163 11.00 -8.35 1.51
N THR A 164 11.36 -9.63 1.58
CA THR A 164 10.46 -10.76 1.34
C THR A 164 9.48 -10.99 2.50
N LYS A 165 8.19 -11.16 2.19
CA LYS A 165 7.10 -11.39 3.16
C LYS A 165 6.15 -12.48 2.66
N MET A 166 5.75 -13.42 3.51
CA MET A 166 4.80 -14.47 3.14
C MET A 166 3.35 -13.96 3.25
N LEU A 167 2.89 -13.19 2.27
CA LEU A 167 1.64 -12.42 2.37
C LEU A 167 0.38 -13.28 2.52
N SER A 168 0.42 -14.52 2.06
CA SER A 168 -0.67 -15.50 2.17
C SER A 168 -0.66 -16.29 3.48
N GLU A 169 0.31 -16.05 4.36
CA GLU A 169 0.38 -16.68 5.69
C GLU A 169 -0.91 -16.42 6.48
N ARG A 170 -1.51 -17.51 6.94
CA ARG A 170 -2.81 -17.51 7.62
C ARG A 170 -2.65 -17.26 9.11
N ASP A 171 -1.56 -17.76 9.71
CA ASP A 171 -1.21 -17.40 11.08
C ASP A 171 -0.63 -15.97 11.07
N LYS A 172 -1.48 -14.98 11.38
CA LYS A 172 -1.08 -13.57 11.35
C LYS A 172 -0.08 -13.20 12.44
N GLU A 173 -0.02 -13.95 13.53
CA GLU A 173 1.02 -13.77 14.54
C GLU A 173 2.37 -14.26 14.00
N LYS A 174 2.39 -15.44 13.37
CA LYS A 174 3.59 -15.94 12.67
C LYS A 174 4.04 -14.97 11.59
N LEU A 175 3.13 -14.47 10.75
CA LEU A 175 3.45 -13.49 9.70
C LEU A 175 4.10 -12.23 10.29
N LEU A 176 3.54 -11.67 11.35
CA LEU A 176 4.08 -10.48 12.01
C LEU A 176 5.50 -10.74 12.54
N LEU A 177 5.72 -11.90 13.17
CA LEU A 177 7.03 -12.29 13.69
C LEU A 177 8.06 -12.52 12.58
N ASP A 178 7.67 -13.16 11.48
CA ASP A 178 8.55 -13.37 10.32
C ASP A 178 8.93 -12.04 9.64
N VAL A 179 8.00 -11.09 9.56
CA VAL A 179 8.31 -9.73 9.07
C VAL A 179 9.24 -8.99 10.02
N ALA A 180 9.02 -9.08 11.33
CA ALA A 180 9.92 -8.47 12.30
C ALA A 180 11.33 -9.10 12.23
N ASP A 181 11.43 -10.43 12.07
CA ASP A 181 12.70 -11.14 11.90
C ASP A 181 13.46 -10.65 10.65
N GLU A 182 12.74 -10.46 9.55
CA GLU A 182 13.29 -9.94 8.30
C GLU A 182 13.88 -8.53 8.47
N GLN A 183 13.19 -7.66 9.22
CA GLN A 183 13.64 -6.30 9.54
C GLN A 183 14.82 -6.28 10.52
N VAL A 184 14.80 -7.13 11.56
CA VAL A 184 15.94 -7.33 12.48
C VAL A 184 17.17 -7.80 11.68
N GLY A 185 16.97 -8.75 10.76
CA GLY A 185 18.00 -9.26 9.87
C GLY A 185 18.62 -8.16 9.01
N ALA A 186 17.79 -7.31 8.37
CA ALA A 186 18.30 -6.19 7.57
C ALA A 186 19.09 -5.16 8.36
N ILE A 187 18.59 -4.71 9.51
CA ILE A 187 19.35 -3.74 10.31
C ILE A 187 20.64 -4.39 10.81
N GLY A 188 20.56 -5.64 11.25
CA GLY A 188 21.70 -6.44 11.66
C GLY A 188 22.79 -6.47 10.59
N SER A 189 22.50 -6.98 9.40
CA SER A 189 23.49 -7.14 8.34
C SER A 189 23.83 -5.83 7.64
N ALA A 190 22.85 -5.01 7.26
CA ALA A 190 23.06 -3.82 6.44
C ALA A 190 23.72 -2.68 7.21
N ILE A 191 23.44 -2.52 8.51
CA ILE A 191 23.92 -1.37 9.30
C ILE A 191 25.01 -1.82 10.27
N MET A 192 24.81 -2.91 11.00
CA MET A 192 25.74 -3.35 12.05
C MET A 192 26.74 -4.42 11.58
N GLY A 193 26.57 -5.01 10.39
CA GLY A 193 27.38 -6.15 9.95
C GLY A 193 27.26 -7.33 10.91
N MET A 194 26.07 -7.65 11.39
CA MET A 194 25.81 -8.72 12.35
C MET A 194 24.70 -9.66 11.89
N THR A 195 24.90 -10.95 12.08
CA THR A 195 23.88 -11.98 11.79
C THR A 195 23.04 -12.25 13.04
N LEU A 196 21.92 -11.54 13.21
CA LEU A 196 21.08 -11.64 14.41
C LEU A 196 20.12 -12.85 14.39
N GLY A 197 19.86 -13.45 13.22
CA GLY A 197 18.79 -14.43 13.04
C GLY A 197 18.88 -15.69 13.90
N CYS A 198 20.08 -16.19 14.23
CA CYS A 198 20.21 -17.36 15.11
C CYS A 198 19.62 -17.10 16.52
N ALA A 199 19.70 -15.85 16.99
CA ALA A 199 19.24 -15.45 18.32
C ALA A 199 17.70 -15.56 18.48
N ARG A 200 16.97 -15.68 17.36
CA ARG A 200 15.52 -15.87 17.31
C ARG A 200 15.06 -17.07 18.14
N CYS A 201 15.76 -18.19 18.04
CA CYS A 201 15.31 -19.47 18.61
C CYS A 201 16.08 -19.88 19.88
N HIS A 202 17.35 -19.47 19.97
CA HIS A 202 18.26 -19.77 21.08
C HIS A 202 19.34 -18.69 21.16
N ASP A 203 20.04 -18.57 22.29
CA ASP A 203 21.15 -17.61 22.40
C ASP A 203 22.15 -17.85 21.28
N HIS A 204 22.62 -16.78 20.64
CA HIS A 204 23.49 -16.88 19.48
C HIS A 204 24.74 -17.71 19.82
N LYS A 205 25.06 -18.68 18.97
CA LYS A 205 26.04 -19.73 19.31
C LYS A 205 27.48 -19.21 19.51
N PHE A 206 27.82 -18.09 18.88
CA PHE A 206 29.19 -17.54 18.87
C PHE A 206 29.20 -16.14 19.45
N ASP A 207 28.51 -15.21 18.80
CA ASP A 207 28.35 -13.85 19.28
C ASP A 207 27.54 -13.77 20.58
N PRO A 208 27.90 -12.87 21.51
CA PRO A 208 27.22 -12.73 22.79
C PRO A 208 25.90 -11.98 22.61
N ILE A 209 24.96 -12.58 21.90
CA ILE A 209 23.64 -12.03 21.61
C ILE A 209 22.61 -12.97 22.20
N SER A 210 21.95 -12.52 23.27
CA SER A 210 20.93 -13.33 23.91
C SER A 210 19.65 -13.36 23.09
N THR A 211 18.85 -14.41 23.24
CA THR A 211 17.48 -14.46 22.71
C THR A 211 16.64 -13.31 23.26
N ALA A 212 16.91 -12.86 24.49
CA ALA A 212 16.27 -11.69 25.06
C ALA A 212 16.62 -10.42 24.27
N ASP A 213 17.88 -10.19 23.90
CA ASP A 213 18.28 -9.02 23.11
C ASP A 213 17.64 -9.02 21.72
N TYR A 214 17.58 -10.18 21.07
CA TYR A 214 16.86 -10.32 19.80
C TYR A 214 15.39 -9.94 19.94
N HIS A 215 14.70 -10.48 20.95
CA HIS A 215 13.28 -10.19 21.15
C HIS A 215 13.04 -8.74 21.58
N ALA A 216 13.98 -8.11 22.30
CA ALA A 216 13.91 -6.69 22.61
C ALA A 216 13.88 -5.82 21.34
N VAL A 217 14.72 -6.16 20.35
CA VAL A 217 14.72 -5.47 19.04
C VAL A 217 13.48 -5.86 18.22
N ALA A 218 13.11 -7.15 18.18
CA ALA A 218 11.92 -7.61 17.46
C ALA A 218 10.62 -6.97 18.00
N GLY A 219 10.57 -6.64 19.29
CA GLY A 219 9.47 -5.90 19.91
C GLY A 219 9.24 -4.52 19.26
N ILE A 220 10.31 -3.86 18.80
CA ILE A 220 10.23 -2.56 18.09
C ILE A 220 9.49 -2.74 16.75
N PHE A 221 9.82 -3.80 16.02
CA PHE A 221 9.28 -4.09 14.70
C PHE A 221 7.90 -4.71 14.71
N THR A 222 7.59 -5.54 15.72
CA THR A 222 6.20 -5.99 15.97
C THR A 222 5.29 -4.84 16.42
N SER A 223 5.86 -3.74 16.93
CA SER A 223 5.17 -2.47 17.20
C SER A 223 5.18 -1.50 15.99
N THR A 224 5.57 -1.96 14.80
CA THR A 224 5.63 -1.17 13.56
C THR A 224 4.64 -1.72 12.53
N GLU A 225 3.80 -0.85 11.98
CA GLU A 225 2.83 -1.18 10.93
C GLU A 225 3.52 -1.26 9.56
N THR A 226 3.71 -2.49 9.06
CA THR A 226 4.27 -2.79 7.73
C THR A 226 3.38 -3.69 6.89
N LEU A 227 2.27 -4.14 7.46
CA LEU A 227 1.28 -5.02 6.85
C LEU A 227 -0.11 -4.42 7.00
N ARG A 228 -0.96 -4.62 6.00
CA ARG A 228 -2.40 -4.31 5.98
C ARG A 228 -3.14 -5.50 5.36
N GLY A 229 -4.47 -5.61 5.47
CA GLY A 229 -5.31 -6.54 4.68
C GLY A 229 -6.54 -5.76 4.23
N GLU A 230 -7.20 -6.04 3.11
CA GLU A 230 -7.83 -7.31 2.75
C GLU A 230 -7.91 -7.47 1.21
N SER A 231 -7.03 -8.27 0.61
CA SER A 231 -7.33 -8.87 -0.71
C SER A 231 -7.73 -10.33 -0.47
N GLN A 232 -8.85 -10.75 -1.04
CA GLN A 232 -9.31 -12.14 -0.99
C GLN A 232 -9.45 -12.74 0.43
N ARG A 233 -9.79 -11.91 1.43
CA ARG A 233 -10.03 -12.26 2.87
C ARG A 233 -8.81 -12.73 3.70
N TYR A 234 -7.71 -13.18 3.11
CA TYR A 234 -6.55 -13.68 3.88
C TYR A 234 -5.18 -13.19 3.39
N VAL A 235 -5.08 -12.56 2.22
CA VAL A 235 -3.80 -12.06 1.71
C VAL A 235 -3.52 -10.68 2.28
N SER A 236 -2.41 -10.56 2.99
CA SER A 236 -1.89 -9.28 3.47
C SER A 236 -1.31 -8.46 2.32
N THR A 237 -1.40 -7.15 2.43
CA THR A 237 -0.78 -6.14 1.57
C THR A 237 0.02 -5.17 2.43
N TRP A 238 0.42 -4.05 1.87
CA TRP A 238 1.26 -3.05 2.53
C TRP A 238 0.49 -1.76 2.78
N PRO A 239 0.72 -1.08 3.91
CA PRO A 239 0.26 0.29 4.08
C PRO A 239 0.88 1.18 2.98
N ARG A 240 0.03 1.99 2.37
CA ARG A 240 0.43 3.11 1.52
C ARG A 240 0.07 4.39 2.27
N ARG A 241 1.04 5.30 2.37
CA ARG A 241 0.83 6.59 3.05
C ARG A 241 0.83 7.69 2.01
N GLU A 242 -0.14 8.59 2.12
CA GLU A 242 -0.23 9.78 1.28
C GLU A 242 0.98 10.68 1.56
N LEU A 243 1.62 11.16 0.50
CA LEU A 243 2.69 12.12 0.59
C LEU A 243 2.11 13.54 0.69
N PRO A 244 2.79 14.47 1.40
CA PRO A 244 2.40 15.87 1.43
C PRO A 244 2.16 16.42 0.03
N THR A 245 0.95 16.95 -0.19
CA THR A 245 0.48 17.41 -1.51
C THR A 245 -0.11 18.81 -1.39
N PRO A 246 0.09 19.72 -2.37
CA PRO A 246 -0.52 21.05 -2.36
C PRO A 246 -2.04 21.00 -2.19
N HIS A 247 -2.61 21.99 -1.50
CA HIS A 247 -4.05 22.07 -1.22
C HIS A 247 -4.90 22.05 -2.49
N GLU A 248 -4.51 22.84 -3.50
CA GLU A 248 -5.19 22.93 -4.80
C GLU A 248 -5.33 21.57 -5.48
N HIS A 249 -4.28 20.76 -5.48
CA HIS A 249 -4.32 19.43 -6.08
C HIS A 249 -5.22 18.47 -5.29
N ARG A 250 -5.23 18.55 -3.95
CA ARG A 250 -6.17 17.79 -3.11
C ARG A 250 -7.61 18.19 -3.36
N GLU A 251 -7.90 19.48 -3.48
CA GLU A 251 -9.24 19.97 -3.83
C GLU A 251 -9.66 19.51 -5.23
N ALA A 252 -8.76 19.53 -6.21
CA ALA A 252 -9.05 19.03 -7.55
C ALA A 252 -9.45 17.55 -7.53
N VAL A 253 -8.69 16.70 -6.83
CA VAL A 253 -9.01 15.26 -6.67
C VAL A 253 -10.32 15.06 -5.91
N ALA A 254 -10.56 15.81 -4.84
CA ALA A 254 -11.80 15.72 -4.06
C ALA A 254 -13.02 16.14 -4.88
N ASN A 255 -12.94 17.24 -5.62
CA ASN A 255 -14.00 17.74 -6.50
C ASN A 255 -14.29 16.76 -7.64
N HIS A 256 -13.25 16.21 -8.26
CA HIS A 256 -13.39 15.18 -9.28
C HIS A 256 -14.10 13.94 -8.73
N THR A 257 -13.66 13.44 -7.57
CA THR A 257 -14.25 12.27 -6.91
C THR A 257 -15.72 12.51 -6.56
N ALA A 258 -16.06 13.69 -6.02
CA ALA A 258 -17.44 14.05 -5.70
C ALA A 258 -18.33 14.11 -6.95
N ARG A 259 -17.86 14.71 -8.05
CA ARG A 259 -18.58 14.75 -9.33
C ARG A 259 -18.77 13.34 -9.89
N LYS A 260 -17.73 12.50 -9.85
CA LYS A 260 -17.78 11.11 -10.30
C LYS A 260 -18.86 10.33 -9.55
N ASN A 261 -18.83 10.36 -8.22
CA ASN A 261 -19.81 9.66 -7.39
C ASN A 261 -21.24 10.15 -7.64
N LYS A 262 -21.42 11.46 -7.87
CA LYS A 262 -22.73 12.04 -8.21
C LYS A 262 -23.25 11.52 -9.56
N ILE A 263 -22.41 11.48 -10.60
CA ILE A 263 -22.79 10.96 -11.92
C ILE A 263 -23.08 9.45 -11.84
N GLU A 264 -22.25 8.67 -11.14
CA GLU A 264 -22.47 7.23 -10.97
C GLU A 264 -23.81 6.95 -10.27
N THR A 265 -24.16 7.74 -9.25
CA THR A 265 -25.47 7.65 -8.57
C THR A 265 -26.63 8.03 -9.50
N ALA A 266 -26.45 9.06 -10.33
CA ALA A 266 -27.45 9.47 -11.32
C ALA A 266 -27.66 8.41 -12.42
N ILE A 267 -26.58 7.79 -12.92
CA ILE A 267 -26.65 6.68 -13.87
C ILE A 267 -27.43 5.52 -13.28
N LYS A 268 -27.14 5.14 -12.03
CA LYS A 268 -27.86 4.07 -11.34
C LYS A 268 -29.37 4.37 -11.29
N THR A 269 -29.74 5.57 -10.87
CA THR A 269 -31.15 6.00 -10.77
C THR A 269 -31.85 6.00 -12.14
N ALA A 270 -31.20 6.56 -13.17
CA ALA A 270 -31.75 6.62 -14.53
C ALA A 270 -31.93 5.22 -15.14
N ARG A 271 -31.01 4.28 -14.87
CA ARG A 271 -31.15 2.89 -15.31
C ARG A 271 -32.31 2.17 -14.63
N GLU A 272 -32.54 2.42 -13.34
CA GLU A 272 -33.68 1.86 -12.61
C GLU A 272 -35.02 2.38 -13.18
N GLN A 273 -35.10 3.68 -13.51
CA GLN A 273 -36.25 4.30 -14.18
C GLN A 273 -36.50 3.72 -15.57
N LEU A 274 -35.46 3.68 -16.42
CA LEU A 274 -35.53 3.09 -17.76
C LEU A 274 -36.05 1.65 -17.71
N ALA A 275 -35.48 0.82 -16.81
CA ALA A 275 -35.92 -0.57 -16.64
C ALA A 275 -37.37 -0.67 -16.13
N GLY A 276 -37.86 0.32 -15.38
CA GLY A 276 -39.25 0.44 -14.98
C GLY A 276 -40.18 0.69 -16.18
N HIS A 277 -39.88 1.72 -16.97
CA HIS A 277 -40.68 2.08 -18.14
C HIS A 277 -40.62 1.02 -19.26
N GLU A 278 -39.47 0.37 -19.48
CA GLU A 278 -39.34 -0.74 -20.45
C GLU A 278 -40.20 -1.94 -20.06
N ARG A 279 -40.26 -2.28 -18.76
CA ARG A 279 -41.18 -3.32 -18.25
C ARG A 279 -42.64 -2.96 -18.48
N GLN A 280 -43.01 -1.70 -18.25
CA GLN A 280 -44.38 -1.23 -18.50
C GLN A 280 -44.73 -1.31 -20.00
N LEU A 281 -43.80 -0.97 -20.89
CA LEU A 281 -44.00 -1.00 -22.34
C LEU A 281 -44.18 -2.42 -22.85
N GLN A 282 -43.34 -3.35 -22.39
CA GLN A 282 -43.44 -4.77 -22.73
C GLN A 282 -44.81 -5.36 -22.35
N ASN A 283 -45.35 -4.98 -21.19
CA ASN A 283 -46.67 -5.44 -20.75
C ASN A 283 -47.83 -4.93 -21.62
N LEU A 284 -47.67 -3.80 -22.33
CA LEU A 284 -48.67 -3.27 -23.25
C LEU A 284 -48.62 -3.94 -24.64
N GLU A 285 -47.45 -4.34 -25.12
CA GLU A 285 -47.26 -4.99 -26.42
C GLU A 285 -47.80 -6.43 -26.48
N ASP A 286 -47.84 -7.14 -25.34
CA ASP A 286 -48.30 -8.54 -25.24
C ASP A 286 -49.85 -8.73 -25.30
N GLY A 287 -50.60 -7.69 -25.70
CA GLY A 287 -52.03 -7.79 -26.04
C GLY A 287 -52.97 -8.13 -24.88
N ARG A 288 -52.49 -8.13 -23.64
CA ARG A 288 -53.30 -8.30 -22.42
C ARG A 288 -53.37 -6.97 -21.70
N LEU A 289 -54.54 -6.34 -21.67
CA LEU A 289 -54.76 -5.13 -20.88
C LEU A 289 -54.64 -5.43 -19.40
N THR A 290 -53.41 -5.33 -18.92
CA THR A 290 -53.01 -5.67 -17.57
C THR A 290 -52.40 -4.43 -16.95
N LEU A 291 -53.21 -3.64 -16.26
CA LEU A 291 -52.73 -2.46 -15.53
C LEU A 291 -52.26 -2.92 -14.16
N THR A 292 -50.95 -2.85 -13.88
CA THR A 292 -50.42 -3.11 -12.54
C THR A 292 -49.94 -1.81 -11.92
N VAL A 293 -50.36 -1.51 -10.70
CA VAL A 293 -49.93 -0.35 -9.91
C VAL A 293 -49.19 -0.89 -8.69
N ASP A 294 -47.94 -0.48 -8.53
CA ASP A 294 -47.02 -0.90 -7.47
C ASP A 294 -47.23 -0.07 -6.18
N ASN A 295 -46.73 -0.53 -5.02
CA ASN A 295 -46.84 0.19 -3.76
C ASN A 295 -46.14 1.55 -3.81
N SER A 296 -45.11 1.71 -4.63
CA SER A 296 -44.43 2.98 -4.85
C SER A 296 -45.34 4.07 -5.43
N GLU A 297 -46.47 3.69 -6.04
CA GLU A 297 -47.46 4.58 -6.65
C GLU A 297 -48.72 4.75 -5.79
N ALA A 298 -48.84 4.04 -4.66
CA ALA A 298 -50.00 4.10 -3.78
C ALA A 298 -49.99 5.37 -2.90
N ARG A 299 -51.16 5.97 -2.69
CA ARG A 299 -51.32 7.04 -1.69
C ARG A 299 -51.48 6.41 -0.31
N LEU A 300 -50.50 6.64 0.55
CA LEU A 300 -50.45 6.07 1.88
C LEU A 300 -51.01 7.04 2.93
N THR A 301 -51.83 6.51 3.83
CA THR A 301 -52.22 7.16 5.09
C THR A 301 -51.64 6.37 6.25
N GLY A 302 -50.97 7.07 7.17
CA GLY A 302 -50.22 6.48 8.29
C GLY A 302 -48.82 5.99 7.91
N SER A 303 -48.06 5.53 8.90
CA SER A 303 -46.66 5.11 8.69
C SER A 303 -46.58 3.66 8.21
N TRP A 304 -45.97 3.46 7.04
CA TRP A 304 -45.71 2.15 6.44
C TRP A 304 -44.21 1.89 6.35
N LYS A 305 -43.81 0.64 6.58
CA LYS A 305 -42.42 0.23 6.50
C LYS A 305 -42.15 -0.55 5.23
N SER A 306 -41.19 -0.07 4.45
CA SER A 306 -40.63 -0.75 3.29
C SER A 306 -39.75 -1.94 3.72
N SER A 307 -39.86 -3.06 2.99
CA SER A 307 -39.07 -4.25 3.18
C SER A 307 -38.93 -5.01 1.85
N ASN A 308 -37.77 -5.63 1.63
CA ASN A 308 -37.52 -6.55 0.52
C ASN A 308 -37.10 -7.95 1.02
N TYR A 309 -37.37 -8.23 2.31
CA TYR A 309 -36.87 -9.43 2.98
C TYR A 309 -37.50 -10.74 2.45
N PHE A 310 -38.80 -10.74 2.17
CA PHE A 310 -39.48 -11.88 1.56
C PHE A 310 -39.51 -11.70 0.05
N PRO A 311 -39.14 -12.71 -0.76
CA PRO A 311 -39.14 -12.60 -2.21
C PRO A 311 -40.57 -12.64 -2.79
N ASN A 312 -40.69 -12.43 -4.11
CA ASN A 312 -41.94 -12.49 -4.89
C ASN A 312 -42.93 -11.33 -4.68
N PHE A 313 -42.43 -10.13 -4.37
CA PHE A 313 -43.18 -8.88 -4.51
C PHE A 313 -43.06 -8.31 -5.94
N ILE A 314 -43.85 -7.29 -6.26
CA ILE A 314 -43.74 -6.48 -7.47
C ILE A 314 -42.90 -5.24 -7.13
N GLY A 315 -42.18 -4.69 -8.12
CA GLY A 315 -41.32 -3.53 -7.87
C GLY A 315 -40.02 -3.85 -7.11
N SER A 316 -39.59 -2.93 -6.25
CA SER A 316 -38.32 -2.99 -5.51
C SER A 316 -38.47 -3.49 -4.07
N ASP A 317 -39.67 -3.44 -3.52
CA ASP A 317 -39.99 -3.71 -2.12
C ASP A 317 -41.49 -4.02 -1.96
N TYR A 318 -41.93 -4.27 -0.72
CA TYR A 318 -43.32 -4.23 -0.31
C TYR A 318 -43.44 -3.46 1.00
N LEU A 319 -44.64 -3.00 1.32
CA LEU A 319 -44.93 -2.27 2.55
C LEU A 319 -45.62 -3.17 3.57
N HIS A 320 -45.35 -2.91 4.85
CA HIS A 320 -46.12 -3.48 5.95
C HIS A 320 -46.43 -2.45 7.04
N ASP A 321 -47.53 -2.68 7.73
CA ASP A 321 -48.10 -1.76 8.71
C ASP A 321 -47.44 -1.79 10.10
N GLU A 322 -46.35 -2.55 10.24
CA GLU A 322 -45.70 -2.85 11.53
C GLU A 322 -46.61 -3.41 12.65
N LYS A 323 -47.80 -3.94 12.31
CA LYS A 323 -48.87 -4.25 13.30
C LYS A 323 -49.26 -3.07 14.19
N SER A 324 -49.00 -1.84 13.78
CA SER A 324 -49.27 -0.64 14.57
C SER A 324 -50.38 0.21 13.94
N GLU A 325 -51.05 1.01 14.78
CA GLU A 325 -52.10 1.96 14.38
C GLU A 325 -53.23 1.32 13.55
N LYS A 326 -53.68 0.13 13.96
CA LYS A 326 -54.79 -0.60 13.34
C LYS A 326 -56.03 0.29 13.22
N GLY A 327 -56.66 0.24 12.04
CA GLY A 327 -57.81 1.06 11.69
C GLY A 327 -57.50 2.51 11.33
N LYS A 328 -56.23 2.94 11.39
CA LYS A 328 -55.79 4.30 11.01
C LYS A 328 -54.91 4.33 9.76
N LYS A 329 -54.43 3.17 9.29
CA LYS A 329 -53.58 3.06 8.11
C LYS A 329 -54.35 2.58 6.90
N PHE A 330 -54.10 3.22 5.76
CA PHE A 330 -54.70 2.92 4.47
C PHE A 330 -53.64 3.01 3.36
N ALA A 331 -53.76 2.15 2.36
CA ALA A 331 -53.05 2.29 1.10
C ALA A 331 -54.07 2.36 -0.04
N GLU A 332 -54.12 3.50 -0.71
CA GLU A 332 -55.05 3.77 -1.80
C GLU A 332 -54.33 3.68 -3.15
N PHE A 333 -54.73 2.71 -3.95
CA PHE A 333 -54.33 2.55 -5.34
C PHE A 333 -55.37 3.21 -6.23
N SER A 334 -54.94 4.08 -7.14
CA SER A 334 -55.82 4.72 -8.12
C SER A 334 -55.52 4.17 -9.51
N PHE A 335 -56.58 3.87 -10.27
CA PHE A 335 -56.45 3.34 -11.63
C PHE A 335 -57.06 4.32 -12.63
N LEU A 336 -56.35 4.55 -13.74
CA LEU A 336 -56.94 5.10 -14.95
C LEU A 336 -57.37 3.94 -15.82
N VAL A 337 -58.67 3.65 -15.81
CA VAL A 337 -59.22 2.51 -16.55
C VAL A 337 -59.22 2.86 -18.03
N PRO A 338 -58.47 2.10 -18.85
CA PRO A 338 -58.18 2.50 -20.22
C PRO A 338 -59.37 2.25 -21.16
N ALA A 339 -60.28 1.34 -20.83
CA ALA A 339 -61.53 1.10 -21.56
C ALA A 339 -62.68 0.71 -20.61
N SER A 340 -63.92 1.00 -20.97
CA SER A 340 -65.08 0.49 -20.22
C SER A 340 -65.18 -1.03 -20.42
N GLY A 341 -65.36 -1.81 -19.35
CA GLY A 341 -65.46 -3.26 -19.46
C GLY A 341 -65.32 -4.00 -18.13
N GLN A 342 -65.33 -5.33 -18.19
CA GLN A 342 -65.07 -6.20 -17.05
C GLN A 342 -63.56 -6.34 -16.83
N TYR A 343 -63.10 -6.10 -15.61
CA TYR A 343 -61.72 -6.35 -15.22
C TYR A 343 -61.67 -7.25 -14.01
N GLU A 344 -60.79 -8.24 -14.07
CA GLU A 344 -60.42 -9.00 -12.89
C GLU A 344 -59.45 -8.17 -12.06
N VAL A 345 -59.80 -7.95 -10.79
CA VAL A 345 -58.96 -7.23 -9.84
C VAL A 345 -58.11 -8.24 -9.08
N LEU A 346 -56.80 -8.10 -9.16
CA LEU A 346 -55.81 -8.98 -8.56
C LEU A 346 -55.01 -8.20 -7.51
N LEU A 347 -54.81 -8.77 -6.33
CA LEU A 347 -53.98 -8.18 -5.26
C LEU A 347 -52.72 -9.01 -5.04
N SER A 348 -51.57 -8.35 -5.00
CA SER A 348 -50.28 -8.95 -4.65
C SER A 348 -49.95 -8.74 -3.17
N TYR A 349 -49.33 -9.74 -2.55
CA TYR A 349 -48.80 -9.65 -1.18
C TYR A 349 -47.75 -10.74 -0.89
N THR A 350 -46.89 -10.51 0.11
CA THR A 350 -45.96 -11.53 0.62
C THR A 350 -46.60 -12.36 1.75
N PRO A 351 -46.73 -13.70 1.59
CA PRO A 351 -47.43 -14.54 2.54
C PRO A 351 -46.65 -14.80 3.82
N GLY A 352 -47.33 -15.22 4.88
CA GLY A 352 -46.67 -15.61 6.13
C GLY A 352 -47.65 -15.91 7.26
N SER A 353 -47.26 -16.80 8.19
CA SER A 353 -48.10 -17.15 9.34
C SER A 353 -48.40 -15.98 10.28
N ASN A 354 -47.60 -14.90 10.21
CA ASN A 354 -47.76 -13.69 11.01
C ASN A 354 -48.59 -12.58 10.31
N ARG A 355 -49.11 -12.84 9.10
CA ARG A 355 -49.97 -11.90 8.35
C ARG A 355 -51.40 -11.92 8.86
N ALA A 356 -52.13 -10.85 8.57
CA ALA A 356 -53.54 -10.75 8.91
C ALA A 356 -54.37 -11.70 8.03
N ALA A 357 -55.36 -12.36 8.65
CA ALA A 357 -56.24 -13.32 8.01
C ALA A 357 -57.46 -12.67 7.34
N ASN A 358 -57.69 -11.39 7.63
CA ASN A 358 -58.94 -10.70 7.39
C ASN A 358 -58.71 -9.25 6.93
N VAL A 359 -57.80 -9.04 5.98
CA VAL A 359 -57.47 -7.70 5.48
C VAL A 359 -58.64 -7.14 4.66
N PRO A 360 -59.27 -6.02 5.08
CA PRO A 360 -60.35 -5.39 4.32
C PRO A 360 -59.80 -4.62 3.12
N VAL A 361 -60.35 -4.92 1.94
CA VAL A 361 -59.98 -4.33 0.65
C VAL A 361 -61.22 -3.79 -0.02
N SER A 362 -61.35 -2.46 -0.08
CA SER A 362 -62.49 -1.78 -0.71
C SER A 362 -62.16 -1.45 -2.17
N ILE A 363 -62.98 -1.89 -3.11
CA ILE A 363 -62.80 -1.75 -4.56
C ILE A 363 -63.89 -0.81 -5.08
N ARG A 364 -63.49 0.35 -5.60
CA ARG A 364 -64.39 1.30 -6.25
C ARG A 364 -64.42 1.05 -7.75
N HIS A 365 -65.58 0.64 -8.25
CA HIS A 365 -65.84 0.27 -9.64
C HIS A 365 -67.07 1.04 -10.19
N ALA A 366 -67.49 0.76 -11.43
CA ALA A 366 -68.51 1.56 -12.12
C ALA A 366 -69.90 1.53 -11.47
N GLU A 367 -70.22 0.46 -10.74
CA GLU A 367 -71.54 0.25 -10.13
C GLU A 367 -71.56 0.63 -8.63
N GLY A 368 -70.41 1.05 -8.07
CA GLY A 368 -70.30 1.41 -6.66
C GLY A 368 -68.98 0.95 -6.05
N GLU A 369 -69.00 0.79 -4.72
CA GLU A 369 -67.86 0.33 -3.94
C GLU A 369 -68.22 -0.96 -3.21
N VAL A 370 -67.37 -1.96 -3.33
CA VAL A 370 -67.54 -3.29 -2.73
C VAL A 370 -66.32 -3.63 -1.88
N GLU A 371 -66.52 -4.27 -0.74
CA GLU A 371 -65.44 -4.70 0.13
C GLU A 371 -65.24 -6.20 0.10
N VAL A 372 -64.00 -6.61 -0.10
CA VAL A 372 -63.55 -8.00 -0.08
C VAL A 372 -62.58 -8.18 1.09
N THR A 373 -62.70 -9.29 1.80
CA THR A 373 -61.76 -9.65 2.88
C THR A 373 -60.71 -10.61 2.34
N VAL A 374 -59.42 -10.32 2.60
CA VAL A 374 -58.29 -11.11 2.09
C VAL A 374 -57.49 -11.73 3.23
N ASP A 375 -57.30 -13.05 3.18
CA ASP A 375 -56.34 -13.76 4.02
C ASP A 375 -54.95 -13.69 3.39
N GLN A 376 -54.01 -13.00 4.05
CA GLN A 376 -52.63 -12.85 3.57
C GLN A 376 -51.66 -13.90 4.12
N ARG A 377 -52.14 -14.90 4.85
CA ARG A 377 -51.31 -16.00 5.36
C ARG A 377 -50.94 -17.03 4.29
N PRO A 378 -51.87 -17.53 3.45
CA PRO A 378 -51.54 -18.53 2.45
C PRO A 378 -50.75 -17.91 1.29
N LYS A 379 -50.03 -18.75 0.56
CA LYS A 379 -49.34 -18.34 -0.66
C LYS A 379 -50.37 -17.93 -1.74
N PRO A 380 -50.24 -16.76 -2.40
CA PRO A 380 -51.16 -16.36 -3.45
C PRO A 380 -51.17 -17.38 -4.61
N PRO A 381 -52.34 -17.77 -5.15
CA PRO A 381 -52.44 -18.87 -6.11
C PRO A 381 -52.02 -18.52 -7.55
N ILE A 382 -52.03 -17.24 -7.94
CA ILE A 382 -51.72 -16.80 -9.31
C ILE A 382 -50.27 -16.34 -9.36
N ASP A 383 -49.45 -17.04 -10.14
CA ASP A 383 -48.00 -16.80 -10.30
C ASP A 383 -47.21 -16.71 -8.99
N ASN A 384 -47.75 -17.29 -7.90
CA ASN A 384 -47.22 -17.16 -6.54
C ASN A 384 -47.18 -15.73 -5.99
N ARG A 385 -47.94 -14.81 -6.60
CA ARG A 385 -47.93 -13.36 -6.27
C ARG A 385 -49.31 -12.79 -6.06
N PHE A 386 -50.28 -13.17 -6.90
CA PHE A 386 -51.60 -12.57 -6.90
C PHE A 386 -52.70 -13.48 -6.34
N VAL A 387 -53.67 -12.86 -5.67
CA VAL A 387 -54.99 -13.42 -5.39
C VAL A 387 -56.04 -12.65 -6.18
N SER A 388 -57.03 -13.34 -6.74
CA SER A 388 -58.16 -12.70 -7.42
C SER A 388 -59.17 -12.22 -6.39
N LEU A 389 -59.56 -10.95 -6.49
CA LEU A 389 -60.62 -10.34 -5.68
C LEU A 389 -61.98 -10.41 -6.38
N GLY A 390 -62.01 -10.75 -7.67
CA GLY A 390 -63.23 -10.88 -8.47
C GLY A 390 -63.18 -10.10 -9.78
N LEU A 391 -64.24 -10.28 -10.58
CA LEU A 391 -64.51 -9.53 -11.81
C LEU A 391 -65.43 -8.36 -11.49
N PHE A 392 -65.04 -7.15 -11.89
CA PHE A 392 -65.80 -5.94 -11.63
C PHE A 392 -65.92 -5.09 -12.90
N PRO A 393 -67.09 -4.45 -13.13
CA PRO A 393 -67.28 -3.53 -14.24
C PRO A 393 -66.61 -2.20 -13.94
N PHE A 394 -65.77 -1.71 -14.85
CA PHE A 394 -65.18 -0.38 -14.79
C PHE A 394 -65.59 0.45 -16.00
N SER A 395 -65.70 1.76 -15.81
CA SER A 395 -65.94 2.71 -16.89
C SER A 395 -64.65 3.40 -17.30
N HIS A 396 -64.49 3.62 -18.61
CA HIS A 396 -63.38 4.39 -19.17
C HIS A 396 -63.27 5.76 -18.47
N ALA A 397 -62.04 6.13 -18.10
CA ALA A 397 -61.71 7.39 -17.42
C ALA A 397 -62.43 7.65 -16.07
N ALA A 398 -63.13 6.65 -15.50
CA ALA A 398 -63.65 6.76 -14.14
C ALA A 398 -62.52 6.63 -13.12
N LYS A 399 -62.66 7.33 -11.97
CA LYS A 399 -61.78 7.16 -10.81
C LYS A 399 -62.05 5.80 -10.16
N ALA A 400 -61.44 4.76 -10.70
CA ALA A 400 -61.36 3.45 -10.09
C ALA A 400 -60.27 3.45 -9.03
N GLY A 401 -60.47 2.70 -7.95
CA GLY A 401 -59.46 2.61 -6.92
C GLY A 401 -59.66 1.41 -6.01
N LEU A 402 -58.58 1.04 -5.33
CA LEU A 402 -58.56 -0.03 -4.35
C LEU A 402 -57.92 0.52 -3.07
N THR A 403 -58.64 0.38 -1.96
CA THR A 403 -58.15 0.80 -0.64
C THR A 403 -57.89 -0.42 0.23
N ILE A 404 -56.66 -0.60 0.68
CA ILE A 404 -56.30 -1.61 1.68
C ILE A 404 -56.31 -0.93 3.04
N ALA A 405 -57.19 -1.38 3.94
CA ALA A 405 -57.32 -0.83 5.28
C ALA A 405 -56.78 -1.80 6.35
N THR A 406 -56.43 -1.26 7.51
CA THR A 406 -55.89 -2.05 8.63
C THR A 406 -56.88 -2.29 9.77
N ARG A 407 -58.15 -1.89 9.60
CA ARG A 407 -59.18 -2.02 10.64
C ARG A 407 -59.44 -3.49 10.97
N ASP A 408 -59.64 -3.77 12.25
CA ASP A 408 -60.00 -5.10 12.79
C ASP A 408 -59.04 -6.25 12.39
N THR A 409 -57.77 -5.94 12.09
CA THR A 409 -56.74 -6.95 11.76
C THR A 409 -55.78 -7.20 12.92
N GLU A 410 -55.41 -8.47 13.15
CA GLU A 410 -54.50 -8.88 14.25
C GLU A 410 -53.05 -9.17 13.78
N GLY A 411 -52.86 -9.48 12.49
CA GLY A 411 -51.56 -9.78 11.87
C GLY A 411 -50.92 -8.60 11.14
N TYR A 412 -49.75 -8.78 10.51
CA TYR A 412 -49.20 -7.75 9.60
C TYR A 412 -50.10 -7.61 8.38
N VAL A 413 -50.42 -6.38 8.00
CA VAL A 413 -51.06 -6.08 6.71
C VAL A 413 -49.96 -5.72 5.72
N ILE A 414 -49.95 -6.43 4.59
CA ILE A 414 -48.98 -6.24 3.50
C ILE A 414 -49.64 -5.51 2.35
N VAL A 415 -48.91 -4.56 1.79
CA VAL A 415 -49.28 -3.80 0.62
C VAL A 415 -48.13 -3.91 -0.37
N ASP A 416 -48.38 -4.52 -1.53
CA ASP A 416 -47.40 -4.74 -2.59
C ASP A 416 -47.92 -4.12 -3.89
N ALA A 417 -48.77 -4.81 -4.65
CA ALA A 417 -49.29 -4.25 -5.90
C ALA A 417 -50.74 -4.66 -6.16
N VAL A 418 -51.44 -3.88 -6.98
CA VAL A 418 -52.77 -4.22 -7.51
C VAL A 418 -52.70 -4.32 -9.02
N ARG A 419 -53.41 -5.29 -9.59
CA ARG A 419 -53.47 -5.51 -11.03
C ARG A 419 -54.91 -5.60 -11.52
N LEU A 420 -55.28 -4.79 -12.50
CA LEU A 420 -56.50 -4.94 -13.29
C LEU A 420 -56.17 -5.72 -14.55
N ARG A 421 -56.78 -6.88 -14.73
CA ARG A 421 -56.67 -7.69 -15.95
C ARG A 421 -58.00 -7.63 -16.70
N ALA A 422 -58.02 -6.99 -17.86
CA ALA A 422 -59.22 -6.91 -18.67
C ALA A 422 -59.70 -8.32 -19.04
N ASP A 423 -61.01 -8.53 -18.95
CA ASP A 423 -61.64 -9.72 -19.50
C ASP A 423 -61.49 -9.71 -21.03
N SER A 424 -61.41 -10.90 -21.61
CA SER A 424 -61.28 -11.17 -23.04
C SER A 424 -62.35 -10.50 -23.93
N SER A 425 -63.45 -10.02 -23.34
CA SER A 425 -64.54 -9.30 -24.00
C SER A 425 -64.35 -7.77 -24.07
N VAL A 426 -63.31 -7.20 -23.46
CA VAL A 426 -63.09 -5.73 -23.42
C VAL A 426 -62.28 -5.29 -24.64
N ALA A 427 -62.97 -4.74 -25.65
CA ALA A 427 -62.33 -4.09 -26.78
C ALA A 427 -61.92 -2.65 -26.41
N MET A 428 -60.65 -2.30 -26.58
CA MET A 428 -60.20 -0.92 -26.39
C MET A 428 -60.64 0.00 -27.52
N PRO A 429 -60.95 1.28 -27.22
CA PRO A 429 -60.89 2.34 -28.21
C PRO A 429 -59.45 2.44 -28.76
N PRO A 430 -59.24 2.30 -30.09
CA PRO A 430 -57.91 2.34 -30.72
C PRO A 430 -57.09 3.58 -30.36
N ASP A 431 -57.76 4.73 -30.18
CA ASP A 431 -57.10 6.04 -30.02
C ASP A 431 -56.43 6.22 -28.65
N VAL A 432 -56.99 5.64 -27.58
CA VAL A 432 -56.44 5.76 -26.21
C VAL A 432 -55.26 4.81 -26.01
N ALA A 433 -55.36 3.59 -26.55
CA ALA A 433 -54.26 2.62 -26.56
C ALA A 433 -53.04 3.16 -27.32
N ALA A 434 -53.27 3.82 -28.46
CA ALA A 434 -52.22 4.45 -29.25
C ALA A 434 -51.57 5.64 -28.52
N ALA A 435 -52.35 6.49 -27.85
CA ALA A 435 -51.84 7.67 -27.15
C ALA A 435 -50.98 7.32 -25.92
N GLY A 436 -51.44 6.42 -25.04
CA GLY A 436 -50.69 6.02 -23.84
C GLY A 436 -49.43 5.21 -24.17
N THR A 437 -49.49 4.36 -25.20
CA THR A 437 -48.31 3.63 -25.69
C THR A 437 -47.27 4.59 -26.27
N LYS A 438 -47.70 5.58 -27.05
CA LYS A 438 -46.80 6.60 -27.60
C LYS A 438 -46.08 7.39 -26.50
N GLU A 439 -46.82 7.83 -25.48
CA GLU A 439 -46.23 8.57 -24.36
C GLU A 439 -45.19 7.75 -23.60
N LEU A 440 -45.43 6.45 -23.39
CA LEU A 440 -44.47 5.57 -22.72
C LEU A 440 -43.24 5.27 -23.59
N VAL A 441 -43.41 5.09 -24.90
CA VAL A 441 -42.30 4.97 -25.86
C VAL A 441 -41.42 6.22 -25.83
N ASP A 442 -42.04 7.40 -25.81
CA ASP A 442 -41.32 8.69 -25.72
C ASP A 442 -40.54 8.80 -24.39
N ARG A 443 -41.11 8.34 -23.27
CA ARG A 443 -40.41 8.29 -21.97
C ARG A 443 -39.24 7.32 -21.95
N VAL A 444 -39.41 6.10 -22.49
CA VAL A 444 -38.32 5.11 -22.62
C VAL A 444 -37.17 5.68 -23.46
N ALA A 445 -37.50 6.34 -24.58
CA ALA A 445 -36.48 6.99 -25.41
C ALA A 445 -35.76 8.13 -24.66
N ALA A 446 -36.49 8.94 -23.89
CA ALA A 446 -35.92 10.02 -23.09
C ALA A 446 -35.01 9.51 -21.95
N ASP A 447 -35.43 8.46 -21.24
CA ASP A 447 -34.62 7.84 -20.17
C ASP A 447 -33.36 7.18 -20.73
N ARG A 448 -33.48 6.48 -21.88
CA ARG A 448 -32.33 5.90 -22.58
C ARG A 448 -31.33 6.97 -22.99
N SER A 449 -31.80 8.07 -23.58
CA SER A 449 -30.96 9.22 -23.92
C SER A 449 -30.31 9.84 -22.67
N THR A 450 -31.02 9.86 -21.54
CA THR A 450 -30.47 10.35 -20.27
C THR A 450 -29.34 9.46 -19.75
N VAL A 451 -29.50 8.14 -19.80
CA VAL A 451 -28.45 7.18 -19.43
C VAL A 451 -27.23 7.37 -20.34
N GLU A 452 -27.42 7.39 -21.66
CA GLU A 452 -26.35 7.58 -22.64
C GLU A 452 -25.58 8.89 -22.40
N ARG A 453 -26.31 9.98 -22.13
CA ARG A 453 -25.71 11.29 -21.82
C ARG A 453 -24.89 11.25 -20.52
N LEU A 454 -25.40 10.64 -19.46
CA LEU A 454 -24.69 10.55 -18.17
C LEU A 454 -23.46 9.64 -18.27
N GLU A 455 -23.53 8.56 -19.05
CA GLU A 455 -22.38 7.69 -19.33
C GLU A 455 -21.30 8.43 -20.14
N ALA A 456 -21.71 9.22 -21.14
CA ALA A 456 -20.80 10.09 -21.87
C ALA A 456 -20.16 11.15 -20.95
N GLU A 457 -20.93 11.74 -20.03
CA GLU A 457 -20.43 12.70 -19.03
C GLU A 457 -19.43 12.04 -18.07
N LEU A 458 -19.73 10.82 -17.58
CA LEU A 458 -18.81 10.05 -16.74
C LEU A 458 -17.50 9.75 -17.47
N LYS A 459 -17.58 9.34 -18.74
CA LYS A 459 -16.41 9.05 -19.57
C LYS A 459 -15.56 10.31 -19.79
N ALA A 460 -16.18 11.44 -20.12
CA ALA A 460 -15.48 12.71 -20.27
C ALA A 460 -14.81 13.15 -18.96
N LEU A 461 -15.51 13.01 -17.82
CA LEU A 461 -14.96 13.31 -16.51
C LEU A 461 -13.76 12.40 -16.18
N GLN A 462 -13.82 11.10 -16.51
CA GLN A 462 -12.73 10.16 -16.31
C GLN A 462 -11.49 10.48 -17.17
N GLN A 463 -11.69 11.03 -18.38
CA GLN A 463 -10.59 11.49 -19.24
C GLN A 463 -9.92 12.75 -18.69
N ASP A 464 -10.68 13.63 -18.02
CA ASP A 464 -10.20 14.84 -17.35
C ASP A 464 -9.87 14.60 -15.86
N ALA A 465 -9.44 13.38 -15.51
CA ALA A 465 -9.10 13.04 -14.14
C ALA A 465 -7.78 13.73 -13.71
N PRO A 466 -7.76 14.47 -12.60
CA PRO A 466 -6.50 14.92 -12.03
C PRO A 466 -5.65 13.70 -11.64
N PRO A 467 -4.31 13.80 -11.66
CA PRO A 467 -3.44 12.74 -11.16
C PRO A 467 -3.86 12.31 -9.74
N PRO A 468 -3.79 11.01 -9.41
CA PRO A 468 -4.09 10.56 -8.05
C PRO A 468 -3.10 11.15 -7.06
N LEU A 469 -3.53 11.31 -5.80
CA LEU A 469 -2.66 11.78 -4.73
C LEU A 469 -1.45 10.84 -4.60
N PRO A 470 -0.22 11.38 -4.57
CA PRO A 470 0.98 10.57 -4.52
C PRO A 470 1.06 9.79 -3.20
N THR A 471 1.36 8.50 -3.30
CA THR A 471 1.60 7.62 -2.14
C THR A 471 3.01 7.05 -2.14
N ALA A 472 3.47 6.59 -0.98
CA ALA A 472 4.66 5.76 -0.84
C ALA A 472 4.37 4.55 0.06
N PHE A 473 5.14 3.47 -0.12
CA PHE A 473 5.28 2.45 0.91
C PHE A 473 6.07 3.05 2.06
N ALA A 474 5.36 3.32 3.15
CA ALA A 474 5.94 3.89 4.34
C ALA A 474 5.33 3.20 5.55
N VAL A 475 6.18 2.94 6.54
CA VAL A 475 5.74 2.37 7.81
C VAL A 475 5.02 3.42 8.64
N GLY A 476 4.40 2.97 9.73
CA GLY A 476 4.24 3.82 10.90
C GLY A 476 4.16 3.02 12.17
N ASP A 477 3.87 3.68 13.29
CA ASP A 477 3.64 2.98 14.54
C ASP A 477 2.35 2.16 14.47
N ALA A 478 2.41 0.93 14.98
CA ALA A 478 1.24 0.06 15.04
C ALA A 478 0.21 0.60 16.02
N ALA A 479 -1.07 0.29 15.79
CA ALA A 479 -2.15 0.69 16.71
C ALA A 479 -1.97 0.11 18.13
N LYS A 480 -1.30 -1.04 18.26
CA LYS A 480 -0.94 -1.65 19.53
C LYS A 480 0.58 -1.65 19.67
N ILE A 481 1.06 -0.88 20.64
CA ILE A 481 2.45 -0.82 21.03
C ILE A 481 2.66 -1.72 22.24
N ALA A 482 3.59 -2.67 22.16
CA ALA A 482 3.80 -3.64 23.23
C ALA A 482 5.22 -4.22 23.25
N ASP A 483 5.66 -4.60 24.44
CA ASP A 483 6.79 -5.48 24.64
C ASP A 483 6.43 -6.90 24.16
N THR A 484 7.43 -7.67 23.72
CA THR A 484 7.19 -8.98 23.09
C THR A 484 7.67 -10.12 23.98
N ALA A 485 6.93 -11.24 23.95
CA ALA A 485 7.36 -12.46 24.62
C ALA A 485 8.44 -13.17 23.80
N ILE A 486 9.40 -13.79 24.49
CA ILE A 486 10.32 -14.74 23.85
C ILE A 486 9.50 -15.85 23.21
N ARG A 487 9.77 -16.16 21.94
CA ARG A 487 9.22 -17.32 21.24
C ARG A 487 10.17 -18.49 21.45
N ILE A 488 9.83 -19.39 22.36
CA ILE A 488 10.71 -20.51 22.73
C ILE A 488 10.94 -21.37 21.49
N ARG A 489 12.22 -21.52 21.08
CA ARG A 489 12.63 -22.18 19.83
C ARG A 489 12.09 -21.52 18.55
N GLY A 490 11.67 -20.26 18.63
CA GLY A 490 11.10 -19.50 17.52
C GLY A 490 9.63 -19.78 17.22
N GLU A 491 8.98 -20.63 18.01
CA GLU A 491 7.58 -21.03 17.81
C GLU A 491 6.61 -19.93 18.23
N PRO A 492 5.76 -19.39 17.33
CA PRO A 492 4.87 -18.26 17.61
C PRO A 492 4.00 -18.46 18.86
N GLN A 493 3.44 -19.65 19.03
CA GLN A 493 2.50 -19.96 20.11
C GLN A 493 3.17 -20.37 21.43
N ASN A 494 4.50 -20.54 21.45
CA ASN A 494 5.22 -20.99 22.64
C ASN A 494 5.90 -19.82 23.35
N HIS A 495 5.17 -19.18 24.26
CA HIS A 495 5.60 -17.92 24.90
C HIS A 495 6.48 -18.19 26.12
N GLY A 496 7.61 -17.48 26.20
CA GLY A 496 8.47 -17.37 27.37
C GLY A 496 8.27 -16.05 28.10
N ALA A 497 9.34 -15.55 28.74
CA ALA A 497 9.32 -14.27 29.42
C ALA A 497 9.03 -13.10 28.45
N VAL A 498 8.27 -12.11 28.91
CA VAL A 498 8.06 -10.84 28.21
C VAL A 498 9.32 -9.99 28.37
N ILE A 499 9.86 -9.52 27.25
CA ILE A 499 11.09 -8.72 27.21
C ILE A 499 10.76 -7.30 26.77
N PRO A 500 11.16 -6.29 27.57
CA PRO A 500 11.03 -4.90 27.17
C PRO A 500 11.71 -4.61 25.85
N ARG A 501 11.10 -3.75 25.03
CA ARG A 501 11.74 -3.25 23.81
C ARG A 501 13.07 -2.59 24.13
N GLY A 502 14.05 -2.85 23.27
CA GLY A 502 15.45 -2.59 23.58
C GLY A 502 16.38 -2.75 22.39
N VAL A 503 17.66 -2.55 22.65
CA VAL A 503 18.78 -2.77 21.72
C VAL A 503 19.66 -3.90 22.22
N ILE A 504 20.64 -4.31 21.41
CA ILE A 504 21.59 -5.36 21.79
C ILE A 504 22.51 -4.86 22.91
N ARG A 505 22.32 -5.39 24.13
CA ARG A 505 23.00 -4.91 25.34
C ARG A 505 24.51 -5.10 25.35
N THR A 506 25.02 -6.09 24.60
CA THR A 506 26.46 -6.39 24.55
C THR A 506 27.27 -5.40 23.73
N ILE A 507 26.60 -4.59 22.90
CA ILE A 507 27.18 -3.38 22.31
C ILE A 507 27.15 -2.28 23.39
N SER A 508 28.03 -2.43 24.37
CA SER A 508 28.06 -1.68 25.63
C SER A 508 28.71 -0.30 25.54
N ALA A 509 29.38 0.00 24.42
CA ALA A 509 30.03 1.29 24.20
C ALA A 509 29.05 2.45 24.06
N THR A 510 27.75 2.17 23.85
CA THR A 510 26.68 3.16 23.73
C THR A 510 25.75 3.14 24.94
N PRO A 511 25.29 4.32 25.40
CA PRO A 511 24.24 4.38 26.41
C PRO A 511 23.00 3.60 25.96
N GLN A 512 22.44 2.79 26.85
CA GLN A 512 21.20 2.07 26.58
C GLN A 512 20.03 3.08 26.53
N PRO A 513 19.33 3.20 25.39
CA PRO A 513 18.24 4.15 25.27
C PRO A 513 17.04 3.73 26.11
N THR A 514 16.27 4.72 26.56
CA THR A 514 14.99 4.48 27.24
C THR A 514 13.87 4.48 26.23
N PHE A 515 13.04 3.43 26.23
CA PHE A 515 11.97 3.24 25.26
C PHE A 515 10.63 3.71 25.83
N PRO A 516 9.95 4.69 25.18
CA PRO A 516 8.60 5.08 25.56
C PRO A 516 7.59 3.93 25.39
N LYS A 517 6.55 3.93 26.23
CA LYS A 517 5.52 2.87 26.20
C LYS A 517 4.54 3.03 25.05
N ASP A 518 4.42 4.22 24.50
CA ASP A 518 3.40 4.67 23.56
C ASP A 518 3.89 4.83 22.12
N THR A 519 5.18 4.62 21.86
CA THR A 519 5.78 4.64 20.51
C THR A 519 6.49 3.32 20.22
N SER A 520 6.72 2.99 18.96
CA SER A 520 7.36 1.72 18.56
C SER A 520 8.76 1.51 19.15
N GLY A 521 9.49 2.60 19.41
CA GLY A 521 10.91 2.56 19.79
C GLY A 521 11.88 2.78 18.63
N ARG A 522 11.37 2.97 17.40
CA ARG A 522 12.22 3.12 16.21
C ARG A 522 13.11 4.36 16.25
N VAL A 523 12.64 5.49 16.82
CA VAL A 523 13.48 6.69 16.99
C VAL A 523 14.68 6.39 17.88
N GLN A 524 14.46 5.72 19.01
CA GLN A 524 15.53 5.35 19.94
C GLN A 524 16.54 4.37 19.30
N LEU A 525 16.04 3.39 18.54
CA LEU A 525 16.89 2.48 17.78
C LEU A 525 17.70 3.22 16.72
N ALA A 526 17.07 4.12 15.97
CA ALA A 526 17.70 4.92 14.93
C ALA A 526 18.84 5.78 15.49
N ASP A 527 18.60 6.47 16.61
CA ASP A 527 19.62 7.28 17.28
C ASP A 527 20.75 6.43 17.85
N TRP A 528 20.43 5.27 18.44
CA TRP A 528 21.43 4.35 18.98
C TRP A 528 22.34 3.76 17.90
N LEU A 529 21.79 3.41 16.72
CA LEU A 529 22.55 2.87 15.59
C LEU A 529 23.60 3.85 15.06
N VAL A 530 23.35 5.16 15.16
CA VAL A 530 24.26 6.20 14.64
C VAL A 530 24.91 7.02 15.74
N ASP A 531 24.80 6.56 16.99
CA ASP A 531 25.49 7.17 18.12
C ASP A 531 27.00 7.18 17.82
N PRO A 532 27.70 8.29 18.10
CA PRO A 532 29.14 8.35 17.90
C PRO A 532 29.91 7.23 18.62
N ASN A 533 29.44 6.70 19.74
CA ASN A 533 30.13 5.62 20.43
C ASN A 533 29.73 4.22 19.90
N HIS A 534 28.81 4.14 18.93
CA HIS A 534 28.42 2.87 18.33
C HIS A 534 29.59 2.26 17.54
N PRO A 535 30.09 1.06 17.92
CA PRO A 535 31.38 0.57 17.41
C PRO A 535 31.30 -0.05 16.01
N LEU A 536 30.11 -0.34 15.49
CA LEU A 536 29.95 -1.13 14.26
C LEU A 536 29.54 -0.29 13.06
N THR A 537 28.44 0.47 13.16
CA THR A 537 27.80 1.18 12.03
C THR A 537 28.77 1.92 11.11
N SER A 538 29.64 2.77 11.65
CA SER A 538 30.61 3.50 10.84
C SER A 538 31.72 2.61 10.29
N ARG A 539 32.18 1.59 11.05
CA ARG A 539 33.20 0.64 10.60
C ARG A 539 32.69 -0.22 9.44
N VAL A 540 31.47 -0.73 9.55
CA VAL A 540 30.81 -1.55 8.52
C VAL A 540 30.64 -0.75 7.24
N TYR A 541 30.13 0.48 7.34
CA TYR A 541 29.97 1.35 6.18
C TYR A 541 31.31 1.68 5.51
N VAL A 542 32.33 2.10 6.29
CA VAL A 542 33.68 2.36 5.78
C VAL A 542 34.28 1.14 5.09
N ASN A 543 34.11 -0.06 5.69
CA ASN A 543 34.60 -1.29 5.12
C ASN A 543 33.91 -1.66 3.80
N ARG A 544 32.61 -1.39 3.66
CA ARG A 544 31.89 -1.60 2.40
C ARG A 544 32.32 -0.63 1.30
N ILE A 545 32.50 0.66 1.63
CA ILE A 545 33.05 1.64 0.69
C ILE A 545 34.45 1.19 0.25
N TRP A 546 35.30 0.77 1.19
CA TRP A 546 36.62 0.23 0.90
C TRP A 546 36.54 -1.01 -0.01
N HIS A 547 35.67 -1.96 0.32
CA HIS A 547 35.48 -3.18 -0.47
C HIS A 547 35.12 -2.89 -1.93
N HIS A 548 34.20 -1.95 -2.18
CA HIS A 548 33.80 -1.61 -3.55
C HIS A 548 34.88 -0.86 -4.34
N LEU A 549 35.78 -0.12 -3.68
CA LEU A 549 36.88 0.61 -4.35
C LEU A 549 38.15 -0.22 -4.53
N ILE A 550 38.47 -1.07 -3.56
CA ILE A 550 39.75 -1.81 -3.51
C ILE A 550 39.56 -3.27 -3.97
N GLY A 551 38.32 -3.76 -4.01
CA GLY A 551 37.96 -5.13 -4.43
C GLY A 551 37.93 -6.13 -3.29
N CYS A 552 38.50 -5.80 -2.13
CA CYS A 552 38.41 -6.60 -0.90
C CYS A 552 38.16 -5.67 0.30
N GLY A 553 37.35 -6.13 1.26
CA GLY A 553 37.16 -5.38 2.50
C GLY A 553 38.41 -5.46 3.40
N ILE A 554 38.64 -4.44 4.23
CA ILE A 554 39.61 -4.54 5.33
C ILE A 554 39.21 -5.73 6.23
N VAL A 555 37.91 -5.86 6.48
CA VAL A 555 37.24 -7.09 6.94
C VAL A 555 36.60 -7.73 5.71
N ALA A 556 37.09 -8.90 5.29
CA ALA A 556 36.64 -9.54 4.05
C ALA A 556 35.18 -10.02 4.12
N SER A 557 34.73 -10.47 5.28
CA SER A 557 33.32 -10.74 5.58
C SER A 557 32.51 -9.44 5.77
N VAL A 558 32.22 -8.76 4.67
CA VAL A 558 31.55 -7.42 4.65
C VAL A 558 30.25 -7.33 5.46
N ASP A 559 29.51 -8.44 5.62
CA ASP A 559 28.23 -8.49 6.33
C ASP A 559 28.31 -9.16 7.71
N ASN A 560 29.51 -9.54 8.16
CA ASN A 560 29.71 -10.18 9.46
C ASN A 560 31.00 -9.68 10.13
N PHE A 561 30.84 -8.81 11.12
CA PHE A 561 31.85 -8.27 12.03
C PHE A 561 31.84 -8.97 13.39
N GLY A 562 31.01 -10.01 13.55
CA GLY A 562 30.97 -10.85 14.73
C GLY A 562 32.20 -11.76 14.87
N LEU A 563 32.20 -12.62 15.89
CA LEU A 563 33.30 -13.54 16.22
C LEU A 563 33.60 -14.57 15.11
N ARG A 564 32.64 -14.81 14.22
CA ARG A 564 32.82 -15.66 13.03
C ARG A 564 33.19 -14.89 11.76
N GLY A 565 33.20 -13.56 11.83
CA GLY A 565 33.73 -12.72 10.78
C GLY A 565 35.26 -12.80 10.68
N ASP A 566 35.78 -12.35 9.55
CA ASP A 566 37.21 -12.16 9.37
C ASP A 566 37.73 -11.07 10.30
N ARG A 567 38.98 -11.25 10.75
CA ARG A 567 39.70 -10.17 11.41
C ARG A 567 40.14 -9.13 10.36
N PRO A 568 40.17 -7.84 10.72
CA PRO A 568 40.65 -6.80 9.82
C PRO A 568 42.10 -7.05 9.43
N SER A 569 42.43 -6.92 8.14
CA SER A 569 43.81 -6.98 7.64
C SER A 569 44.66 -5.82 8.18
N HIS A 570 44.00 -4.67 8.35
CA HIS A 570 44.57 -3.40 8.82
C HIS A 570 43.64 -2.75 9.88
N PRO A 571 43.63 -3.24 11.13
CA PRO A 571 42.72 -2.74 12.17
C PRO A 571 42.86 -1.23 12.42
N ASP A 572 44.10 -0.73 12.52
CA ASP A 572 44.35 0.68 12.79
C ASP A 572 43.93 1.60 11.63
N LEU A 573 44.01 1.09 10.39
CA LEU A 573 43.50 1.80 9.21
C LEU A 573 41.98 1.91 9.24
N LEU A 574 41.28 0.81 9.56
CA LEU A 574 39.83 0.82 9.69
C LEU A 574 39.39 1.83 10.74
N ASP A 575 40.07 1.87 11.88
CA ASP A 575 39.76 2.84 12.94
C ASP A 575 40.09 4.28 12.53
N PHE A 576 41.21 4.50 11.84
CA PHE A 576 41.56 5.80 11.29
C PHE A 576 40.49 6.31 10.31
N LEU A 577 40.10 5.50 9.32
CA LEU A 577 39.08 5.87 8.34
C LEU A 577 37.72 6.09 9.00
N THR A 578 37.37 5.27 9.99
CA THR A 578 36.12 5.38 10.74
C THR A 578 36.03 6.69 11.52
N LEU A 579 37.09 7.08 12.23
CA LEU A 579 37.14 8.38 12.91
C LEU A 579 37.04 9.53 11.91
N ARG A 580 37.80 9.48 10.82
CA ARG A 580 37.80 10.55 9.80
C ARG A 580 36.47 10.68 9.08
N PHE A 581 35.78 9.57 8.82
CA PHE A 581 34.44 9.58 8.24
C PHE A 581 33.45 10.31 9.14
N ARG A 582 33.49 10.04 10.45
CA ARG A 582 32.60 10.67 11.43
C ARG A 582 32.94 12.15 11.66
N GLU A 583 34.23 12.48 11.81
CA GLU A 583 34.71 13.87 11.93
C GLU A 583 34.40 14.69 10.67
N GLY A 584 34.43 14.04 9.50
CA GLY A 584 34.05 14.62 8.21
C GLY A 584 32.54 14.70 7.96
N GLY A 585 31.73 14.66 9.02
CA GLY A 585 30.28 14.84 8.92
C GLY A 585 29.53 13.66 8.29
N TRP A 586 30.09 12.45 8.32
CA TRP A 586 29.50 11.26 7.71
C TRP A 586 29.27 11.37 6.19
N SER A 587 30.11 12.16 5.51
CA SER A 587 30.09 12.35 4.05
C SER A 587 30.69 11.15 3.32
N THR A 588 29.87 10.52 2.48
CA THR A 588 30.26 9.37 1.66
C THR A 588 31.21 9.81 0.56
N LYS A 589 30.94 10.94 -0.11
CA LYS A 589 31.80 11.47 -1.17
C LYS A 589 33.18 11.85 -0.62
N THR A 590 33.26 12.42 0.58
CA THR A 590 34.55 12.76 1.21
C THR A 590 35.38 11.51 1.52
N LEU A 591 34.74 10.45 2.03
CA LEU A 591 35.40 9.17 2.27
C LEU A 591 35.92 8.53 0.98
N ILE A 592 35.07 8.44 -0.04
CA ILE A 592 35.43 7.90 -1.36
C ILE A 592 36.57 8.71 -1.97
N ARG A 593 36.45 10.05 -1.99
CA ARG A 593 37.48 10.97 -2.48
C ARG A 593 38.83 10.72 -1.82
N ARG A 594 38.86 10.55 -0.50
CA ARG A 594 40.08 10.25 0.25
C ARG A 594 40.71 8.93 -0.20
N ILE A 595 39.91 7.87 -0.35
CA ILE A 595 40.41 6.55 -0.77
C ILE A 595 40.94 6.61 -2.21
N VAL A 596 40.21 7.19 -3.16
CA VAL A 596 40.63 7.16 -4.57
C VAL A 596 41.80 8.08 -4.90
N LEU A 597 42.09 9.07 -4.05
CA LEU A 597 43.27 9.93 -4.14
C LEU A 597 44.51 9.36 -3.44
N SER A 598 44.36 8.28 -2.69
CA SER A 598 45.46 7.61 -1.98
C SER A 598 46.50 7.03 -2.95
N ALA A 599 47.73 6.82 -2.47
CA ALA A 599 48.72 6.06 -3.23
C ALA A 599 48.27 4.60 -3.37
N THR A 600 47.71 3.99 -2.31
CA THR A 600 47.21 2.61 -2.29
C THR A 600 46.24 2.33 -3.44
N TYR A 601 45.20 3.16 -3.62
CA TYR A 601 44.22 2.97 -4.71
C TYR A 601 44.82 3.20 -6.10
N ARG A 602 45.83 4.07 -6.21
CA ARG A 602 46.45 4.44 -7.49
C ARG A 602 47.57 3.49 -7.94
N GLN A 603 47.85 2.44 -7.17
CA GLN A 603 48.80 1.40 -7.55
C GLN A 603 48.41 0.69 -8.85
N SER A 604 49.43 0.25 -9.59
CA SER A 604 49.26 -0.63 -10.74
C SER A 604 49.06 -2.07 -10.27
N SER A 605 48.22 -2.82 -10.98
CA SER A 605 48.00 -4.24 -10.69
C SER A 605 49.09 -5.14 -11.29
N GLN A 606 50.30 -4.60 -11.48
CA GLN A 606 51.42 -5.33 -12.06
C GLN A 606 51.78 -6.52 -11.17
N PHE A 607 52.07 -7.66 -11.79
CA PHE A 607 52.49 -8.86 -11.08
C PHE A 607 53.95 -8.71 -10.64
N ASP A 608 54.21 -8.94 -9.35
CA ASP A 608 55.52 -9.14 -8.77
C ASP A 608 55.56 -10.55 -8.16
N HIS A 609 56.57 -11.34 -8.54
CA HIS A 609 56.63 -12.75 -8.15
C HIS A 609 56.85 -12.89 -6.64
N ASP A 610 57.76 -12.12 -6.07
CA ASP A 610 58.15 -12.28 -4.66
C ASP A 610 57.04 -11.78 -3.73
N SER A 611 56.39 -10.66 -4.07
CA SER A 611 55.22 -10.17 -3.34
C SER A 611 54.04 -11.13 -3.42
N TRP A 612 53.84 -11.82 -4.55
CA TRP A 612 52.79 -12.82 -4.68
C TRP A 612 53.07 -14.09 -3.86
N GLN A 613 54.34 -14.51 -3.72
CA GLN A 613 54.68 -15.65 -2.87
C GLN A 613 54.39 -15.37 -1.38
N GLU A 614 54.66 -14.15 -0.93
CA GLU A 614 54.44 -13.74 0.46
C GLU A 614 52.97 -13.38 0.75
N ASP A 615 52.27 -12.74 -0.20
CA ASP A 615 50.89 -12.29 -0.05
C ASP A 615 50.07 -12.56 -1.33
N PRO A 616 49.73 -13.84 -1.60
CA PRO A 616 49.05 -14.25 -2.84
C PRO A 616 47.62 -13.69 -2.95
N ASP A 617 46.97 -13.44 -1.82
CA ASP A 617 45.62 -12.86 -1.75
C ASP A 617 45.63 -11.32 -1.82
N ASN A 618 46.82 -10.71 -1.96
CA ASN A 618 47.02 -9.26 -1.92
C ASN A 618 46.37 -8.61 -0.66
N ARG A 619 46.41 -9.29 0.48
CA ARG A 619 45.77 -8.87 1.73
C ARG A 619 46.49 -7.69 2.39
N LEU A 620 47.77 -7.50 2.09
CA LEU A 620 48.62 -6.36 2.47
C LEU A 620 48.56 -5.22 1.44
N LEU A 621 47.89 -5.42 0.30
CA LEU A 621 47.62 -4.41 -0.73
C LEU A 621 48.90 -3.84 -1.38
N TRP A 622 49.79 -4.73 -1.79
CA TRP A 622 51.03 -4.39 -2.49
C TRP A 622 50.80 -3.99 -3.96
N ARG A 623 49.62 -4.25 -4.54
CA ARG A 623 49.26 -3.89 -5.93
C ARG A 623 47.80 -3.52 -6.15
#